data_AF-A0A651DG79-F1
#
_entry.id   AF-A0A651DG79-F1
#
_cell.length_a   1.000
_cell.length_b   1.000
_cell.length_c   1.000
_cell.angle_alpha   90.00
_cell.angle_beta   90.00
_cell.angle_gamma   90.00
#
_symmetry.space_group_name_H-M   'P 1'
#
loop_
_entity.id
_entity.type
_entity.pdbx_description
1 polymer ?
#
loop_
_entity_poly.entity_id
_entity_poly.type
_entity_poly.pdbx_seq_one_letter_code
_entity_poly.pdbx_strand_id
1 'polypeptide(L)'
;MAPTPCTSTLMLTGPWSAARLWPGSSFCPAGLPHDFGVTLMLGPITTFVLSSALCAATLPANDPATDSLRQVYESASTWEVFFEQADARREMWIEHRANATPHPDLVERAEAVGGSWRILAITVDGCSDSVGTLPYVASLVDAVPSLDFRIAHPDIGQPWMDAFPSPDGRATTPTILLLDEEYEIRGCWIEMPASVWEFWQPALERGEAAAMLDRKMAWYLEDQGREALTDLIEILEATQRGDMVCPGL
;
A
#
# COMPACT_ATOMS: atom_id res chain seq x y z
N MET A 1 40.28 -63.29 3.45
CA MET A 1 40.11 -62.06 4.26
C MET A 1 39.49 -61.01 3.35
N ALA A 2 38.17 -60.89 3.42
CA ALA A 2 37.34 -59.92 2.69
C ALA A 2 36.00 -59.87 3.44
N PRO A 3 35.53 -58.71 3.92
CA PRO A 3 34.29 -58.63 4.68
C PRO A 3 33.05 -58.41 3.81
N THR A 4 31.94 -58.90 4.37
CA THR A 4 30.53 -58.88 3.98
C THR A 4 29.98 -57.47 3.66
N PRO A 5 29.04 -57.32 2.71
CA PRO A 5 28.25 -56.09 2.58
C PRO A 5 27.04 -56.11 3.54
N CYS A 6 26.93 -55.07 4.38
CA CYS A 6 25.72 -54.79 5.15
C CYS A 6 24.79 -53.86 4.35
N THR A 7 23.56 -54.33 4.14
CA THR A 7 22.39 -53.55 3.76
C THR A 7 22.01 -52.58 4.87
N SER A 8 21.59 -51.36 4.53
CA SER A 8 20.74 -50.54 5.41
C SER A 8 19.93 -49.54 4.58
N THR A 9 18.64 -49.88 4.50
CA THR A 9 17.50 -49.03 4.17
C THR A 9 17.45 -47.84 5.12
N LEU A 10 17.40 -46.62 4.59
CA LEU A 10 17.14 -45.41 5.36
C LEU A 10 15.62 -45.21 5.47
N MET A 11 15.05 -45.52 6.63
CA MET A 11 13.75 -45.00 7.05
C MET A 11 13.99 -43.64 7.74
N LEU A 12 13.36 -42.59 7.22
CA LEU A 12 13.29 -41.29 7.89
C LEU A 12 12.05 -41.27 8.78
N THR A 13 12.28 -41.20 10.09
CA THR A 13 11.28 -40.85 11.11
C THR A 13 11.76 -39.62 11.87
N GLY A 14 10.92 -38.59 11.96
CA GLY A 14 10.84 -37.76 13.17
C GLY A 14 10.97 -36.23 12.99
N PRO A 15 10.34 -35.45 13.90
CA PRO A 15 9.80 -34.11 13.63
C PRO A 15 10.65 -32.99 14.26
N TRP A 16 10.59 -31.78 13.71
CA TRP A 16 11.15 -30.57 14.34
C TRP A 16 10.15 -29.42 14.26
N SER A 17 9.53 -29.13 15.41
CA SER A 17 8.96 -27.84 15.76
C SER A 17 10.09 -26.83 16.03
N ALA A 18 9.97 -25.61 15.51
CA ALA A 18 10.73 -24.47 16.02
C ALA A 18 9.90 -23.19 15.92
N ALA A 19 9.37 -22.78 17.06
CA ALA A 19 8.86 -21.44 17.31
C ALA A 19 10.01 -20.42 17.17
N ARG A 20 9.79 -19.33 16.42
CA ARG A 20 10.70 -18.19 16.40
C ARG A 20 10.27 -17.17 17.44
N LEU A 21 11.14 -16.95 18.41
CA LEU A 21 11.09 -15.88 19.39
C LEU A 21 11.58 -14.58 18.74
N TRP A 22 10.79 -13.51 18.89
CA TRP A 22 11.18 -12.13 18.63
C TRP A 22 12.22 -11.63 19.66
N PRO A 23 13.29 -10.94 19.26
CA PRO A 23 13.98 -9.96 20.08
C PRO A 23 13.49 -8.55 19.69
N GLY A 24 13.36 -7.54 20.53
CA GLY A 24 13.68 -7.35 21.94
C GLY A 24 13.44 -5.85 22.21
N SER A 25 12.66 -5.56 23.25
CA SER A 25 12.33 -4.21 23.73
C SER A 25 13.56 -3.51 24.33
N SER A 26 13.88 -2.32 23.85
CA SER A 26 14.91 -1.45 24.43
C SER A 26 14.42 -0.80 25.72
N PHE A 27 14.94 -1.28 26.84
CA PHE A 27 14.92 -0.62 28.14
C PHE A 27 16.12 0.34 28.24
N CYS A 28 15.88 1.60 28.60
CA CYS A 28 16.92 2.53 29.06
C CYS A 28 17.22 2.30 30.54
N PRO A 29 18.48 2.10 30.96
CA PRO A 29 18.87 2.31 32.34
C PRO A 29 19.58 3.67 32.50
N ALA A 30 19.16 4.38 33.54
CA ALA A 30 19.84 5.52 34.12
C ALA A 30 21.16 5.10 34.81
N GLY A 31 22.11 6.03 34.87
CA GLY A 31 23.20 6.00 35.86
C GLY A 31 24.60 6.05 35.27
N LEU A 32 25.17 7.25 35.21
CA LEU A 32 26.62 7.46 35.14
C LEU A 32 27.13 7.85 36.52
N PRO A 33 28.25 7.27 36.98
CA PRO A 33 29.11 7.94 37.93
C PRO A 33 30.57 8.04 37.45
N HIS A 34 31.29 8.91 38.15
CA HIS A 34 32.75 9.07 38.27
C HIS A 34 33.40 10.20 37.49
N ASP A 35 33.48 11.32 38.21
CA ASP A 35 34.65 12.19 38.37
C ASP A 35 35.96 11.62 37.81
N PHE A 36 36.52 12.34 36.84
CA PHE A 36 37.96 12.39 36.62
C PHE A 36 38.39 13.86 36.64
N GLY A 37 38.94 14.27 37.79
CA GLY A 37 39.67 15.53 37.90
C GLY A 37 41.04 15.40 37.26
N VAL A 38 41.30 16.23 36.25
CA VAL A 38 42.65 16.52 35.76
C VAL A 38 42.87 18.01 35.88
N THR A 39 43.67 18.41 36.88
CA THR A 39 44.17 19.77 37.04
C THR A 39 45.32 19.98 36.07
N LEU A 40 45.12 20.81 35.06
CA LEU A 40 46.16 21.29 34.15
C LEU A 40 46.26 22.83 34.24
N MET A 41 47.49 23.28 34.51
CA MET A 41 47.88 24.66 34.78
C MET A 41 47.65 25.59 33.58
N LEU A 42 47.31 26.83 33.91
CA LEU A 42 46.97 27.97 33.05
C LEU A 42 48.05 28.35 32.02
N GLY A 43 47.61 28.64 30.80
CA GLY A 43 48.28 29.50 29.82
C GLY A 43 47.23 30.17 28.92
N PRO A 44 47.32 31.48 28.60
CA PRO A 44 46.26 32.19 27.90
C PRO A 44 46.37 31.92 26.40
N ILE A 45 45.56 30.98 25.89
CA ILE A 45 45.34 30.80 24.46
C ILE A 45 43.98 31.38 24.15
N THR A 46 43.98 32.48 23.41
CA THR A 46 42.81 33.14 22.83
C THR A 46 42.06 32.13 21.96
N THR A 47 40.96 31.57 22.47
CA THR A 47 40.08 30.69 21.72
C THR A 47 39.26 31.52 20.73
N PHE A 48 39.63 31.43 19.45
CA PHE A 48 38.71 31.76 18.35
C PHE A 48 37.66 30.65 18.28
N VAL A 49 36.43 30.97 18.66
CA VAL A 49 35.28 30.09 18.44
C VAL A 49 34.89 30.20 16.97
N LEU A 50 35.30 29.22 16.16
CA LEU A 50 34.82 29.07 14.79
C LEU A 50 33.41 28.46 14.89
N SER A 51 32.39 29.30 14.76
CA SER A 51 31.00 28.88 14.77
C SER A 51 30.65 28.25 13.41
N SER A 52 30.71 26.93 13.35
CA SER A 52 30.22 26.15 12.21
C SER A 52 28.69 26.17 12.21
N ALA A 53 28.11 27.13 11.48
CA ALA A 53 26.67 27.11 11.21
C ALA A 53 26.36 25.94 10.27
N LEU A 54 25.97 24.79 10.85
CA LEU A 54 25.24 23.76 10.10
C LEU A 54 23.87 24.35 9.76
N CYS A 55 23.69 24.83 8.53
CA CYS A 55 22.37 24.96 7.93
C CYS A 55 21.84 23.55 7.66
N ALA A 56 21.22 22.94 8.66
CA ALA A 56 20.29 21.83 8.42
C ALA A 56 19.07 22.43 7.72
N ALA A 57 19.00 22.30 6.40
CA ALA A 57 17.77 22.55 5.67
C ALA A 57 16.76 21.46 6.05
N THR A 58 15.97 21.72 7.09
CA THR A 58 14.73 20.99 7.35
C THR A 58 13.80 21.26 6.17
N LEU A 59 13.57 20.24 5.34
CA LEU A 59 12.40 20.22 4.46
C LEU A 59 11.16 20.42 5.36
N PRO A 60 10.23 21.31 5.02
CA PRO A 60 8.99 21.41 5.78
C PRO A 60 8.30 20.04 5.71
N ALA A 61 8.06 19.45 6.87
CA ALA A 61 7.11 18.35 6.96
C ALA A 61 5.74 18.97 6.66
N ASN A 62 5.16 18.64 5.51
CA ASN A 62 3.79 19.06 5.23
C ASN A 62 2.87 18.45 6.27
N ASP A 63 1.98 19.27 6.84
CA ASP A 63 0.91 18.77 7.70
C ASP A 63 -0.17 18.15 6.79
N PRO A 64 -0.41 16.83 6.87
CA PRO A 64 -1.38 16.15 6.01
C PRO A 64 -2.80 16.70 6.17
N ALA A 65 -3.10 17.43 7.25
CA ALA A 65 -4.38 18.10 7.43
C ALA A 65 -4.55 19.39 6.61
N THR A 66 -3.48 19.90 5.99
CA THR A 66 -3.48 21.18 5.25
C THR A 66 -3.14 21.06 3.76
N ASP A 67 -2.63 19.91 3.32
CA ASP A 67 -2.30 19.72 1.91
C ASP A 67 -3.57 19.65 1.05
N SER A 68 -3.55 20.36 -0.08
CA SER A 68 -4.64 20.24 -1.06
C SER A 68 -4.60 18.88 -1.76
N LEU A 69 -5.75 18.38 -2.21
CA LEU A 69 -5.81 17.11 -2.96
C LEU A 69 -4.91 17.12 -4.20
N ARG A 70 -4.80 18.28 -4.87
CA ARG A 70 -3.85 18.49 -5.96
C ARG A 70 -2.42 18.22 -5.55
N GLN A 71 -1.98 18.80 -4.43
CA GLN A 71 -0.62 18.64 -3.91
C GLN A 71 -0.33 17.18 -3.53
N VAL A 72 -1.31 16.51 -2.92
CA VAL A 72 -1.19 15.08 -2.60
C VAL A 72 -1.08 14.24 -3.88
N TYR A 73 -1.92 14.51 -4.88
CA TYR A 73 -1.83 13.81 -6.16
C TYR A 73 -0.49 14.03 -6.87
N GLU A 74 -0.03 15.27 -6.95
CA GLU A 74 1.19 15.63 -7.66
C GLU A 74 2.47 15.11 -6.97
N SER A 75 2.43 14.95 -5.65
CA SER A 75 3.54 14.37 -4.87
C SER A 75 3.46 12.85 -4.71
N ALA A 76 2.32 12.24 -5.03
CA ALA A 76 2.12 10.81 -4.98
C ALA A 76 2.98 10.06 -6.02
N SER A 77 3.35 8.83 -5.66
CA SER A 77 4.19 7.98 -6.51
C SER A 77 3.44 7.58 -7.78
N THR A 78 4.16 7.41 -8.89
CA THR A 78 3.59 6.68 -10.02
C THR A 78 3.44 5.20 -9.67
N TRP A 79 2.68 4.46 -10.47
CA TRP A 79 2.58 3.01 -10.35
C TRP A 79 3.95 2.32 -10.37
N GLU A 80 4.84 2.70 -11.29
CA GLU A 80 6.15 2.06 -11.47
C GLU A 80 7.02 2.24 -10.23
N VAL A 81 7.05 3.45 -9.69
CA VAL A 81 7.83 3.79 -8.48
C VAL A 81 7.31 2.99 -7.29
N PHE A 82 5.98 2.98 -7.08
CA PHE A 82 5.39 2.20 -5.99
C PHE A 82 5.66 0.70 -6.16
N PHE A 83 5.47 0.16 -7.36
CA PHE A 83 5.64 -1.26 -7.66
C PHE A 83 7.09 -1.74 -7.50
N GLU A 84 8.06 -0.88 -7.82
CA GLU A 84 9.49 -1.17 -7.61
C GLU A 84 9.84 -1.16 -6.12
N GLN A 85 9.22 -0.27 -5.34
CA GLN A 85 9.51 -0.09 -3.91
C GLN A 85 8.71 -1.02 -2.98
N ALA A 86 7.59 -1.60 -3.45
CA ALA A 86 6.75 -2.49 -2.68
C ALA A 86 7.57 -3.70 -2.17
N ASP A 87 7.68 -3.84 -0.85
CA ASP A 87 8.44 -4.90 -0.19
C ASP A 87 7.48 -5.93 0.43
N ALA A 88 6.45 -5.44 1.12
CA ALA A 88 5.42 -6.32 1.66
C ALA A 88 4.63 -6.97 0.52
N ARG A 89 4.42 -8.29 0.64
CA ARG A 89 3.70 -9.10 -0.37
C ARG A 89 4.30 -9.02 -1.78
N ARG A 90 5.60 -8.73 -1.93
CA ARG A 90 6.27 -8.56 -3.23
C ARG A 90 5.94 -9.65 -4.25
N GLU A 91 5.96 -10.92 -3.84
CA GLU A 91 5.65 -12.05 -4.73
C GLU A 91 4.24 -11.96 -5.32
N MET A 92 3.25 -11.58 -4.50
CA MET A 92 1.87 -11.41 -4.96
C MET A 92 1.71 -10.18 -5.86
N TRP A 93 2.43 -9.09 -5.59
CA TRP A 93 2.46 -7.94 -6.49
C TRP A 93 2.97 -8.34 -7.88
N ILE A 94 4.07 -9.11 -7.94
CA ILE A 94 4.64 -9.62 -9.20
C ILE A 94 3.64 -10.54 -9.91
N GLU A 95 3.03 -11.49 -9.18
CA GLU A 95 2.07 -12.44 -9.75
C GLU A 95 0.84 -11.73 -10.34
N HIS A 96 0.18 -10.87 -9.58
CA HIS A 96 -0.99 -10.15 -10.08
C HIS A 96 -0.64 -9.20 -11.23
N ARG A 97 0.51 -8.52 -11.19
CA ARG A 97 0.95 -7.68 -12.33
C ARG A 97 1.25 -8.52 -13.58
N ALA A 98 1.82 -9.71 -13.43
CA ALA A 98 2.05 -10.60 -14.57
C ALA A 98 0.73 -11.12 -15.19
N ASN A 99 -0.32 -11.27 -14.37
CA ASN A 99 -1.64 -11.70 -14.81
C ASN A 99 -2.55 -10.55 -15.25
N ALA A 100 -2.18 -9.29 -14.97
CA ALA A 100 -2.96 -8.10 -15.28
C ALA A 100 -2.95 -7.76 -16.77
N THR A 101 -3.72 -8.52 -17.55
CA THR A 101 -4.00 -8.23 -18.96
C THR A 101 -5.22 -7.31 -19.07
N PRO A 102 -5.17 -6.19 -19.83
CA PRO A 102 -6.34 -5.33 -19.99
C PRO A 102 -7.49 -6.10 -20.65
N HIS A 103 -8.69 -6.00 -20.07
CA HIS A 103 -9.91 -6.55 -20.67
C HIS A 103 -10.34 -5.63 -21.83
N PRO A 104 -10.37 -6.07 -23.10
CA PRO A 104 -10.59 -5.17 -24.24
C PRO A 104 -11.93 -4.42 -24.19
N ASP A 105 -12.98 -5.06 -23.70
CA ASP A 105 -14.30 -4.45 -23.51
C ASP A 105 -14.28 -3.33 -22.46
N LEU A 106 -13.45 -3.48 -21.41
CA LEU A 106 -13.29 -2.47 -20.37
C LEU A 106 -12.42 -1.29 -20.86
N VAL A 107 -11.39 -1.54 -21.66
CA VAL A 107 -10.59 -0.49 -22.31
C VAL A 107 -11.47 0.35 -23.24
N GLU A 108 -12.27 -0.29 -24.11
CA GLU A 108 -13.17 0.42 -25.03
C GLU A 108 -14.16 1.31 -24.27
N ARG A 109 -14.74 0.81 -23.17
CA ARG A 109 -15.64 1.60 -22.32
C ARG A 109 -14.92 2.79 -21.68
N ALA A 110 -13.73 2.59 -21.13
CA ALA A 110 -12.95 3.65 -20.50
C ALA A 110 -12.55 4.75 -21.52
N GLU A 111 -12.15 4.37 -22.73
CA GLU A 111 -11.86 5.33 -23.81
C GLU A 111 -13.10 6.13 -24.22
N ALA A 112 -14.27 5.48 -24.26
CA ALA A 112 -15.54 6.12 -24.65
C ALA A 112 -16.02 7.19 -23.65
N VAL A 113 -15.53 7.18 -22.41
CA VAL A 113 -15.81 8.23 -21.41
C VAL A 113 -15.20 9.57 -21.84
N GLY A 114 -14.07 9.57 -22.53
CA GLY A 114 -13.38 10.80 -22.94
C GLY A 114 -12.98 11.72 -21.77
N GLY A 115 -12.42 12.89 -22.10
CA GLY A 115 -11.81 13.79 -21.10
C GLY A 115 -10.48 13.25 -20.56
N SER A 116 -9.89 13.93 -19.58
CA SER A 116 -8.69 13.49 -18.87
C SER A 116 -9.04 13.22 -17.41
N TRP A 117 -8.71 12.03 -16.92
CA TRP A 117 -9.06 11.62 -15.55
C TRP A 117 -7.83 11.22 -14.76
N ARG A 118 -7.88 11.52 -13.47
CA ARG A 118 -6.82 11.20 -12.50
C ARG A 118 -7.36 10.18 -11.52
N ILE A 119 -6.65 9.08 -11.36
CA ILE A 119 -6.93 8.04 -10.39
C ILE A 119 -5.89 8.16 -9.28
N LEU A 120 -6.34 8.34 -8.04
CA LEU A 120 -5.49 8.35 -6.86
C LEU A 120 -5.85 7.16 -5.98
N ALA A 121 -4.96 6.19 -5.84
CA ALA A 121 -5.10 5.15 -4.82
C ALA A 121 -4.34 5.54 -3.55
N ILE A 122 -5.01 5.50 -2.40
CA ILE A 122 -4.39 5.64 -1.09
C ILE A 122 -4.23 4.24 -0.51
N THR A 123 -2.98 3.79 -0.36
CA THR A 123 -2.69 2.40 0.01
C THR A 123 -1.32 2.17 0.65
N VAL A 124 -1.12 0.97 1.19
CA VAL A 124 0.16 0.40 1.63
C VAL A 124 0.44 -0.89 0.83
N ASP A 125 1.73 -1.21 0.65
CA ASP A 125 2.17 -2.41 -0.06
C ASP A 125 1.76 -3.73 0.65
N GLY A 126 1.52 -3.68 1.96
CA GLY A 126 1.08 -4.82 2.77
C GLY A 126 -0.43 -5.15 2.69
N CYS A 127 -1.23 -4.37 1.96
CA CYS A 127 -2.68 -4.59 1.89
C CYS A 127 -3.06 -5.71 0.91
N SER A 128 -3.83 -6.71 1.36
CA SER A 128 -4.30 -7.82 0.51
C SER A 128 -5.20 -7.36 -0.64
N ASP A 129 -6.10 -6.43 -0.38
CA ASP A 129 -7.05 -5.93 -1.37
C ASP A 129 -6.37 -5.06 -2.43
N SER A 130 -5.35 -4.32 -2.02
CA SER A 130 -4.56 -3.48 -2.93
C SER A 130 -3.74 -4.34 -3.89
N VAL A 131 -3.10 -5.39 -3.36
CA VAL A 131 -2.39 -6.39 -4.17
C VAL A 131 -3.31 -7.07 -5.17
N GLY A 132 -4.55 -7.37 -4.78
CA GLY A 132 -5.55 -8.02 -5.65
C GLY A 132 -6.18 -7.10 -6.70
N THR A 133 -6.04 -5.78 -6.57
CA THR A 133 -6.77 -4.80 -7.39
C THR A 133 -5.88 -3.87 -8.19
N LEU A 134 -4.91 -3.19 -7.55
CA LEU A 134 -4.15 -2.11 -8.18
C LEU A 134 -3.29 -2.52 -9.39
N PRO A 135 -2.75 -3.75 -9.51
CA PRO A 135 -2.05 -4.17 -10.74
C PRO A 135 -2.96 -4.14 -11.97
N TYR A 136 -4.24 -4.43 -11.81
CA TYR A 136 -5.24 -4.40 -12.88
C TYR A 136 -5.65 -2.96 -13.22
N VAL A 137 -5.76 -2.08 -12.22
CA VAL A 137 -5.96 -0.64 -12.44
C VAL A 137 -4.81 -0.05 -13.26
N ALA A 138 -3.57 -0.36 -12.90
CA ALA A 138 -2.40 0.08 -13.64
C ALA A 138 -2.41 -0.44 -15.08
N SER A 139 -2.83 -1.69 -15.29
CA SER A 139 -2.95 -2.27 -16.64
C SER A 139 -4.02 -1.58 -17.51
N LEU A 140 -5.15 -1.19 -16.91
CA LEU A 140 -6.15 -0.36 -17.60
C LEU A 140 -5.57 0.99 -18.00
N VAL A 141 -4.85 1.65 -17.08
CA VAL A 141 -4.24 2.98 -17.31
C VAL A 141 -3.16 2.92 -18.39
N ASP A 142 -2.34 1.86 -18.41
CA ASP A 142 -1.35 1.61 -19.46
C ASP A 142 -2.00 1.53 -20.86
N ALA A 143 -3.26 1.07 -20.92
CA ALA A 143 -4.02 0.91 -22.17
C ALA A 143 -4.86 2.13 -22.56
N VAL A 144 -5.14 3.06 -21.64
CA VAL A 144 -6.08 4.18 -21.84
C VAL A 144 -5.35 5.51 -21.57
N PRO A 145 -4.83 6.21 -22.62
CA PRO A 145 -3.96 7.38 -22.44
C PRO A 145 -4.59 8.61 -21.75
N SER A 146 -5.92 8.64 -21.63
CA SER A 146 -6.65 9.70 -20.92
C SER A 146 -6.67 9.51 -19.39
N LEU A 147 -6.20 8.38 -18.88
CA LEU A 147 -6.11 8.09 -17.45
C LEU A 147 -4.68 8.33 -16.95
N ASP A 148 -4.54 8.97 -15.78
CA ASP A 148 -3.29 9.05 -15.02
C ASP A 148 -3.47 8.40 -13.66
N PHE A 149 -2.49 7.63 -13.19
CA PHE A 149 -2.59 6.84 -11.97
C PHE A 149 -1.46 7.11 -10.99
N ARG A 150 -1.84 7.51 -9.78
CA ARG A 150 -0.92 7.82 -8.67
C ARG A 150 -1.28 7.06 -7.40
N ILE A 151 -0.25 6.83 -6.59
CA ILE A 151 -0.35 6.11 -5.32
C ILE A 151 0.18 6.97 -4.17
N ALA A 152 -0.69 7.26 -3.21
CA ALA A 152 -0.35 7.96 -1.98
C ALA A 152 -0.34 6.98 -0.79
N HIS A 153 0.54 7.26 0.17
CA HIS A 153 0.55 6.55 1.46
C HIS A 153 -0.53 7.13 2.39
N PRO A 154 -1.15 6.33 3.29
CA PRO A 154 -2.13 6.83 4.25
C PRO A 154 -1.65 8.01 5.11
N ASP A 155 -0.35 8.12 5.40
CA ASP A 155 0.20 9.26 6.18
C ASP A 155 -0.17 10.63 5.59
N ILE A 156 -0.30 10.72 4.26
CA ILE A 156 -0.74 11.93 3.56
C ILE A 156 -2.17 11.81 3.01
N GLY A 157 -2.70 10.59 2.85
CA GLY A 157 -4.03 10.34 2.30
C GLY A 157 -5.16 10.23 3.32
N GLN A 158 -4.86 10.17 4.61
CA GLN A 158 -5.83 9.89 5.69
C GLN A 158 -7.10 10.76 5.64
N PRO A 159 -7.04 12.09 5.41
CA PRO A 159 -8.25 12.91 5.39
C PRO A 159 -9.31 12.44 4.38
N TRP A 160 -8.88 11.89 3.24
CA TRP A 160 -9.81 11.36 2.24
C TRP A 160 -10.26 9.94 2.56
N MET A 161 -9.42 9.12 3.19
CA MET A 161 -9.88 7.81 3.69
C MET A 161 -10.97 7.98 4.76
N ASP A 162 -10.85 8.99 5.63
CA ASP A 162 -11.86 9.31 6.64
C ASP A 162 -13.14 9.89 6.03
N ALA A 163 -13.03 10.63 4.92
CA ALA A 163 -14.18 11.20 4.21
C ALA A 163 -14.99 10.15 3.43
N PHE A 164 -14.35 9.06 3.01
CA PHE A 164 -14.97 7.96 2.27
C PHE A 164 -14.73 6.61 2.97
N PRO A 165 -15.33 6.40 4.16
CA PRO A 165 -15.15 5.16 4.90
C PRO A 165 -15.78 3.97 4.15
N SER A 166 -15.27 2.77 4.43
CA SER A 166 -15.90 1.52 4.02
C SER A 166 -17.33 1.38 4.59
N PRO A 167 -18.16 0.45 4.07
CA PRO A 167 -19.52 0.26 4.56
C PRO A 167 -19.64 -0.01 6.08
N ASP A 168 -18.58 -0.56 6.70
CA ASP A 168 -18.48 -0.79 8.14
C ASP A 168 -17.85 0.39 8.92
N GLY A 169 -17.62 1.53 8.27
CA GLY A 169 -17.21 2.79 8.88
C GLY A 169 -15.70 2.97 9.08
N ARG A 170 -14.86 2.14 8.44
CA ARG A 170 -13.39 2.23 8.57
C ARG A 170 -12.78 3.06 7.45
N ALA A 171 -11.76 3.86 7.79
CA ALA A 171 -10.76 4.28 6.82
C ALA A 171 -9.95 3.04 6.40
N THR A 172 -9.95 2.68 5.12
CA THR A 172 -9.35 1.42 4.65
C THR A 172 -8.57 1.58 3.37
N THR A 173 -7.72 0.60 3.06
CA THR A 173 -6.92 0.57 1.83
C THR A 173 -7.36 -0.59 0.95
N PRO A 174 -7.36 -0.43 -0.38
CA PRO A 174 -7.17 0.86 -1.07
C PRO A 174 -8.44 1.72 -0.96
N THR A 175 -8.27 3.03 -0.76
CA THR A 175 -9.27 4.04 -1.11
C THR A 175 -8.86 4.61 -2.46
N ILE A 176 -9.69 4.42 -3.49
CA ILE A 176 -9.41 4.96 -4.83
C ILE A 176 -10.33 6.15 -5.07
N LEU A 177 -9.74 7.31 -5.39
CA LEU A 177 -10.45 8.53 -5.77
C LEU A 177 -10.30 8.77 -7.26
N LEU A 178 -11.41 9.11 -7.91
CA LEU A 178 -11.44 9.56 -9.29
C LEU A 178 -11.59 11.07 -9.32
N LEU A 179 -10.64 11.75 -9.97
CA LEU A 179 -10.55 13.20 -10.05
C LEU A 179 -10.63 13.69 -11.49
N ASP A 180 -11.22 14.87 -11.68
CA ASP A 180 -11.24 15.58 -12.96
C ASP A 180 -9.97 16.41 -13.22
N GLU A 181 -10.03 17.34 -14.19
CA GLU A 181 -8.94 18.24 -14.57
C GLU A 181 -8.59 19.28 -13.49
N GLU A 182 -9.58 19.63 -12.67
CA GLU A 182 -9.49 20.57 -11.58
C GLU A 182 -9.05 19.93 -10.26
N TYR A 183 -8.94 18.59 -10.24
CA TYR A 183 -8.63 17.75 -9.07
C TYR A 183 -9.79 17.71 -8.07
N GLU A 184 -11.02 17.93 -8.54
CA GLU A 184 -12.22 17.68 -7.74
C GLU A 184 -12.54 16.19 -7.73
N ILE A 185 -13.00 15.69 -6.60
CA ILE A 185 -13.42 14.29 -6.49
C ILE A 185 -14.75 14.14 -7.20
N ARG A 186 -14.77 13.25 -8.20
CA ARG A 186 -15.96 12.92 -8.99
C ARG A 186 -16.48 11.52 -8.70
N GLY A 187 -15.67 10.66 -8.11
CA GLY A 187 -16.13 9.36 -7.62
C GLY A 187 -15.10 8.70 -6.73
N CYS A 188 -15.48 7.59 -6.11
CA CYS A 188 -14.57 6.78 -5.32
C CYS A 188 -14.92 5.29 -5.34
N TRP A 189 -13.91 4.46 -5.11
CA TRP A 189 -14.04 3.01 -4.98
C TRP A 189 -13.28 2.57 -3.73
N ILE A 190 -13.95 1.82 -2.85
CA ILE A 190 -13.49 1.61 -1.47
C ILE A 190 -13.27 0.13 -1.17
N GLU A 191 -12.03 -0.20 -0.79
CA GLU A 191 -11.55 -1.50 -0.29
C GLU A 191 -11.62 -2.65 -1.30
N MET A 192 -12.82 -3.13 -1.63
CA MET A 192 -12.99 -4.39 -2.34
C MET A 192 -14.32 -4.45 -3.11
N PRO A 193 -14.41 -5.31 -4.14
CA PRO A 193 -15.66 -5.55 -4.85
C PRO A 193 -16.76 -6.12 -3.96
N ALA A 194 -18.02 -5.94 -4.37
CA ALA A 194 -19.18 -6.39 -3.63
C ALA A 194 -19.19 -7.91 -3.42
N SER A 195 -18.74 -8.68 -4.41
CA SER A 195 -18.67 -10.15 -4.28
C SER A 195 -17.66 -10.61 -3.23
N VAL A 196 -16.55 -9.90 -3.05
CA VAL A 196 -15.57 -10.17 -1.98
C VAL A 196 -16.17 -9.79 -0.64
N TRP A 197 -16.81 -8.62 -0.57
CA TRP A 197 -17.45 -8.12 0.64
C TRP A 197 -18.47 -9.12 1.21
N GLU A 198 -19.31 -9.72 0.35
CA GLU A 198 -20.39 -10.63 0.73
C GLU A 198 -19.90 -11.81 1.60
N PHE A 199 -18.72 -12.36 1.32
CA PHE A 199 -18.16 -13.45 2.13
C PHE A 199 -17.09 -13.01 3.13
N TRP A 200 -16.45 -11.85 2.92
CA TRP A 200 -15.39 -11.36 3.79
C TRP A 200 -15.93 -10.69 5.05
N GLN A 201 -16.98 -9.86 4.94
CA GLN A 201 -17.57 -9.20 6.10
C GLN A 201 -18.04 -10.20 7.17
N PRO A 202 -18.81 -11.27 6.84
CA PRO A 202 -19.22 -12.24 7.84
C PRO A 202 -18.03 -12.95 8.50
N ALA A 203 -16.90 -13.12 7.79
CA ALA A 203 -15.70 -13.71 8.35
C ALA A 203 -15.01 -12.77 9.35
N LEU A 204 -14.98 -11.46 9.08
CA LEU A 204 -14.49 -10.46 10.03
C LEU A 204 -15.32 -10.47 11.32
N GLU A 205 -16.64 -10.44 11.19
CA GLU A 205 -17.57 -10.42 12.34
C GLU A 205 -17.44 -11.65 13.23
N ARG A 206 -17.10 -12.82 12.65
CA ARG A 206 -16.85 -14.06 13.38
C ARG A 206 -15.41 -14.22 13.87
N GLY A 207 -14.50 -13.31 13.55
CA GLY A 207 -13.07 -13.44 13.87
C GLY A 207 -12.35 -14.52 13.07
N GLU A 208 -12.87 -14.86 11.88
CA GLU A 208 -12.39 -15.93 10.99
C GLU A 208 -11.58 -15.38 9.80
N ALA A 209 -11.28 -14.08 9.75
CA ALA A 209 -10.61 -13.44 8.63
C ALA A 209 -9.29 -14.13 8.23
N ALA A 210 -8.49 -14.54 9.21
CA ALA A 210 -7.23 -15.27 8.96
C ALA A 210 -7.47 -16.60 8.24
N ALA A 211 -8.54 -17.34 8.60
CA ALA A 211 -8.89 -18.62 7.97
C ALA A 211 -9.49 -18.44 6.57
N MET A 212 -10.02 -17.25 6.27
CA MET A 212 -10.67 -16.93 5.00
C MET A 212 -9.74 -16.22 4.01
N LEU A 213 -8.53 -15.84 4.43
CA LEU A 213 -7.60 -15.07 3.61
C LEU A 213 -7.23 -15.83 2.33
N ASP A 214 -6.94 -17.13 2.40
CA ASP A 214 -6.58 -17.93 1.21
C ASP A 214 -7.72 -17.97 0.19
N ARG A 215 -8.98 -18.09 0.66
CA ARG A 215 -10.15 -18.04 -0.22
C ARG A 215 -10.28 -16.66 -0.88
N LYS A 216 -10.07 -15.59 -0.13
CA LYS A 216 -10.10 -14.23 -0.66
C LYS A 216 -9.02 -14.00 -1.72
N MET A 217 -7.79 -14.46 -1.47
CA MET A 217 -6.70 -14.34 -2.43
C MET A 217 -6.94 -15.21 -3.68
N ALA A 218 -7.49 -16.41 -3.52
CA ALA A 218 -7.87 -17.25 -4.66
C ALA A 218 -8.94 -16.59 -5.54
N TRP A 219 -9.91 -15.89 -4.93
CA TRP A 219 -10.90 -15.12 -5.67
C TRP A 219 -10.24 -14.01 -6.51
N TYR A 220 -9.31 -13.24 -5.95
CA TYR A 220 -8.62 -12.18 -6.71
C TYR A 220 -7.82 -12.72 -7.90
N LEU A 221 -7.21 -13.90 -7.76
CA LEU A 221 -6.50 -14.57 -8.85
C LEU A 221 -7.45 -15.08 -9.94
N GLU A 222 -8.65 -15.51 -9.57
CA GLU A 222 -9.68 -15.99 -10.51
C GLU A 222 -10.37 -14.84 -11.25
N ASP A 223 -10.76 -13.78 -10.53
CA ASP A 223 -11.47 -12.62 -11.10
C ASP A 223 -10.57 -11.77 -12.02
N GLN A 224 -9.26 -11.74 -11.73
CA GLN A 224 -8.28 -10.97 -12.49
C GLN A 224 -8.67 -9.48 -12.62
N GLY A 225 -9.18 -8.92 -11.53
CA GLY A 225 -9.59 -7.52 -11.41
C GLY A 225 -10.80 -7.13 -12.25
N ARG A 226 -11.51 -8.08 -12.88
CA ARG A 226 -12.64 -7.79 -13.75
C ARG A 226 -13.77 -7.06 -13.01
N GLU A 227 -14.12 -7.47 -11.79
CA GLU A 227 -15.19 -6.78 -11.04
C GLU A 227 -14.75 -5.38 -10.62
N ALA A 228 -13.56 -5.23 -10.02
CA ALA A 228 -13.05 -3.94 -9.59
C ALA A 228 -12.90 -2.94 -10.75
N LEU A 229 -12.42 -3.38 -11.91
CA LEU A 229 -12.33 -2.53 -13.10
C LEU A 229 -13.71 -2.19 -13.67
N THR A 230 -14.66 -3.11 -13.60
CA THR A 230 -16.05 -2.82 -13.99
C THR A 230 -16.62 -1.72 -13.11
N ASP A 231 -16.47 -1.81 -11.78
CA ASP A 231 -16.91 -0.78 -10.84
C ASP A 231 -16.27 0.59 -11.16
N LEU A 232 -14.94 0.62 -11.36
CA LEU A 232 -14.21 1.85 -11.67
C LEU A 232 -14.70 2.50 -12.98
N ILE A 233 -15.01 1.69 -13.99
CA ILE A 233 -15.54 2.18 -15.26
C ILE A 233 -16.98 2.68 -15.10
N GLU A 234 -17.81 2.00 -14.32
CA GLU A 234 -19.16 2.47 -14.03
C GLU A 234 -19.14 3.80 -13.27
N ILE A 235 -18.19 3.98 -12.36
CA ILE A 235 -17.93 5.26 -11.70
C ILE A 235 -17.54 6.31 -12.76
N LEU A 236 -16.53 6.06 -13.61
CA LEU A 236 -16.12 6.95 -14.71
C LEU A 236 -17.28 7.35 -15.64
N GLU A 237 -18.11 6.39 -16.03
CA GLU A 237 -19.27 6.63 -16.88
C GLU A 237 -20.31 7.52 -16.16
N ALA A 238 -20.48 7.37 -14.86
CA ALA A 238 -21.36 8.21 -14.05
C ALA A 238 -20.79 9.63 -13.87
N THR A 239 -19.49 9.76 -13.63
CA THR A 239 -18.85 11.07 -13.46
C THR A 239 -18.91 11.91 -14.74
N GLN A 240 -18.81 11.28 -15.90
CA GLN A 240 -19.01 11.91 -17.21
C GLN A 240 -20.39 12.57 -17.34
N ARG A 241 -21.42 11.97 -16.72
CA ARG A 241 -22.79 12.51 -16.70
C ARG A 241 -22.99 13.59 -15.64
N GLY A 242 -21.97 13.86 -14.83
CA GLY A 242 -22.01 14.81 -13.73
C GLY A 242 -22.42 14.21 -12.38
N ASP A 243 -22.56 12.89 -12.29
CA ASP A 243 -22.93 12.21 -11.05
C ASP A 243 -21.67 11.96 -10.18
N MET A 244 -21.79 12.20 -8.87
CA MET A 244 -20.77 11.79 -7.89
C MET A 244 -21.12 10.39 -7.37
N VAL A 245 -20.29 9.39 -7.64
CA VAL A 245 -20.58 7.98 -7.27
C VAL A 245 -19.47 7.38 -6.43
N CYS A 246 -19.87 6.78 -5.31
CA CYS A 246 -19.01 6.05 -4.37
C CYS A 246 -19.74 4.77 -3.94
N PRO A 247 -19.62 3.67 -4.70
CA PRO A 247 -20.29 2.41 -4.35
C PRO A 247 -19.77 1.94 -2.99
N GLY A 248 -20.67 1.69 -2.04
CA GLY A 248 -20.32 1.34 -0.66
C GLY A 248 -20.46 2.48 0.36
N LEU A 249 -20.93 3.66 -0.06
CA LEU A 249 -21.58 4.65 0.80
C LEU A 249 -23.11 4.59 0.69
#